data_AF-D5AC92-F1
#
_entry.id   AF-D5AC92-F1
#
_cell.length_a   1.000
_cell.length_b   1.000
_cell.length_c   1.000
_cell.angle_alpha   90.00
_cell.angle_beta   90.00
_cell.angle_gamma   90.00
#
_symmetry.space_group_name_H-M   'P 1'
#
loop_
_entity.id
_entity.type
_entity.pdbx_description
1 polymer ?
#
loop_
_entity_poly.entity_id
_entity_poly.type
_entity_poly.pdbx_seq_one_letter_code
_entity_poly.pdbx_strand_id
1 'polypeptide(L)'
;MYAQKLLVMLLDLKCLRITDILQLKLVSQFFEFLHEDLSNANVNNIRLCVLLASAPEVETKILSELKVVKRLGALLEFVNAREMEDFLEPTLSLCRFFLLRSSGKEKLGGMPGIPSNDIIKLGNMNDQEDASTDITDFGGYISVFLELCGYHECQIANLAAECLILFTNTASKEAAMNLFSNLSLLGRVLELLSLRQNPSVTSQLQRRLLYALYVSCKQLRSAQLNSVMRSVAISDITRIEAIVSKLGNSSNPKVAEAALDVVLELQLLHHGT
;
A
#
# COMPACT_ATOMS: atom_id res chain seq x y z
N MET A 1 -12.18 -8.74 24.81
CA MET A 1 -11.47 -10.04 24.65
C MET A 1 -12.40 -11.20 24.26
N TYR A 2 -13.16 -11.84 25.17
CA TYR A 2 -13.96 -13.03 24.82
C TYR A 2 -15.14 -12.74 23.87
N ALA A 3 -15.87 -11.64 24.08
CA ALA A 3 -17.00 -11.26 23.22
C ALA A 3 -16.58 -10.97 21.77
N GLN A 4 -15.43 -10.31 21.56
CA GLN A 4 -14.88 -10.02 20.22
C GLN A 4 -14.48 -11.30 19.49
N LYS A 5 -13.84 -12.24 20.19
CA LYS A 5 -13.46 -13.54 19.62
C LYS A 5 -14.69 -14.36 19.22
N LEU A 6 -15.73 -14.34 20.03
CA LEU A 6 -17.01 -14.97 19.72
C LEU A 6 -17.68 -14.30 18.51
N LEU A 7 -17.65 -12.97 18.43
CA LEU A 7 -18.24 -12.22 17.32
C LEU A 7 -17.54 -12.51 15.99
N VAL A 8 -16.20 -12.51 15.97
CA VAL A 8 -15.42 -12.91 14.77
C VAL A 8 -15.78 -14.33 14.35
N MET A 9 -15.85 -15.27 15.31
CA MET A 9 -16.27 -16.64 15.03
C MET A 9 -17.68 -16.73 14.46
N LEU A 10 -18.65 -15.96 14.98
CA LEU A 10 -20.02 -15.96 14.49
C LEU A 10 -20.15 -15.35 13.08
N LEU A 11 -19.29 -14.38 12.74
CA LEU A 11 -19.19 -13.84 11.38
C LEU A 11 -18.55 -14.85 10.42
N ASP A 12 -17.44 -15.48 10.84
CA ASP A 12 -16.74 -16.51 10.05
C ASP A 12 -17.64 -17.72 9.76
N LEU A 13 -18.45 -18.13 10.74
CA LEU A 13 -19.44 -19.20 10.62
C LEU A 13 -20.74 -18.76 9.92
N LYS A 14 -20.83 -17.50 9.47
CA LYS A 14 -22.01 -16.91 8.82
C LYS A 14 -23.29 -16.97 9.67
N CYS A 15 -23.14 -17.06 10.98
CA CYS A 15 -24.25 -17.01 11.94
C CYS A 15 -24.75 -15.57 12.13
N LEU A 16 -23.88 -14.58 11.93
CA LEU A 16 -24.21 -13.16 11.86
C LEU A 16 -23.85 -12.63 10.47
N ARG A 17 -24.66 -11.72 9.94
CA ARG A 17 -24.37 -11.02 8.69
C ARG A 17 -23.89 -9.61 8.99
N ILE A 18 -23.10 -9.06 8.07
CA ILE A 18 -22.56 -7.70 8.20
C ILE A 18 -23.70 -6.67 8.17
N THR A 19 -24.81 -6.99 7.50
CA THR A 19 -26.06 -6.22 7.56
C THR A 19 -26.59 -6.05 8.98
N ASP A 20 -26.45 -7.08 9.84
CA ASP A 20 -26.97 -7.04 11.20
C ASP A 20 -26.10 -6.09 12.07
N ILE A 21 -24.79 -6.05 11.81
CA ILE A 21 -23.87 -5.08 12.44
C ILE A 21 -24.16 -3.64 12.00
N LEU A 22 -24.44 -3.45 10.71
CA LEU A 22 -24.78 -2.14 10.14
C LEU A 22 -26.09 -1.60 10.74
N GLN A 23 -27.10 -2.45 10.88
CA GLN A 23 -28.38 -2.08 11.52
C GLN A 23 -28.21 -1.64 12.98
N LEU A 24 -27.26 -2.24 13.69
CA LEU A 24 -26.94 -1.88 15.08
C LEU A 24 -26.02 -0.65 15.19
N LYS A 25 -25.56 -0.07 14.07
CA LYS A 25 -24.65 1.09 14.02
C LYS A 25 -23.36 0.89 14.82
N LEU A 26 -22.87 -0.35 14.92
CA LEU A 26 -21.69 -0.69 15.73
C LEU A 26 -20.37 -0.53 15.00
N VAL A 27 -20.38 -0.13 13.72
CA VAL A 27 -19.16 -0.03 12.90
C VAL A 27 -18.12 0.86 13.57
N SER A 28 -18.48 2.07 14.03
CA SER A 28 -17.53 2.97 14.69
C SER A 28 -16.91 2.38 15.95
N GLN A 29 -17.70 1.66 16.76
CA GLN A 29 -17.23 1.03 18.00
C GLN A 29 -16.17 -0.04 17.74
N PHE A 30 -16.23 -0.73 16.60
CA PHE A 30 -15.19 -1.72 16.26
C PHE A 30 -13.86 -1.09 15.86
N PHE A 31 -13.86 0.17 15.46
CA PHE A 31 -12.64 0.92 15.14
C PHE A 31 -12.14 1.79 16.30
N GLU A 32 -12.90 1.92 17.39
CA GLU A 32 -12.52 2.74 18.56
C GLU A 32 -11.15 2.36 19.14
N PHE A 33 -10.78 1.08 19.11
CA PHE A 33 -9.48 0.63 19.63
C PHE A 33 -8.28 1.27 18.90
N LEU A 34 -8.46 1.74 17.65
CA LEU A 34 -7.40 2.43 16.91
C LEU A 34 -7.12 3.84 17.47
N HIS A 35 -8.06 4.40 18.23
CA HIS A 35 -7.91 5.69 18.92
C HIS A 35 -7.32 5.54 20.33
N GLU A 36 -7.29 4.32 20.87
CA GLU A 36 -6.74 3.99 22.18
C GLU A 36 -5.22 3.66 22.10
N ASP A 37 -4.65 3.16 23.19
CA ASP A 37 -3.27 2.70 23.23
C ASP A 37 -3.10 1.40 22.41
N LEU A 38 -2.27 1.48 21.36
CA LEU A 38 -1.98 0.37 20.44
C LEU A 38 -1.32 -0.83 21.14
N SER A 39 -0.75 -0.66 22.34
CA SER A 39 -0.20 -1.76 23.13
C SER A 39 -1.27 -2.78 23.58
N ASN A 40 -2.54 -2.38 23.63
CA ASN A 40 -3.66 -3.26 23.93
C ASN A 40 -4.36 -3.81 22.67
N ALA A 41 -3.79 -3.56 21.48
CA ALA A 41 -4.35 -4.02 20.22
C ALA A 41 -4.44 -5.56 20.19
N ASN A 42 -5.57 -6.05 19.69
CA ASN A 42 -5.85 -7.48 19.58
C ASN A 42 -6.01 -7.85 18.10
N VAL A 43 -5.34 -8.90 17.65
CA VAL A 43 -5.46 -9.46 16.29
C VAL A 43 -6.92 -9.67 15.89
N ASN A 44 -7.77 -10.09 16.82
CA ASN A 44 -9.19 -10.33 16.53
C ASN A 44 -9.94 -9.03 16.23
N ASN A 45 -9.56 -7.90 16.85
CA ASN A 45 -10.16 -6.60 16.53
C ASN A 45 -9.74 -6.16 15.13
N ILE A 46 -8.47 -6.36 14.77
CA ILE A 46 -7.96 -6.04 13.43
C ILE A 46 -8.66 -6.92 12.38
N ARG A 47 -8.78 -8.23 12.62
CA ARG A 47 -9.51 -9.16 11.73
C ARG A 47 -10.98 -8.76 11.58
N LEU A 48 -11.64 -8.33 12.64
CA LEU A 48 -13.00 -7.80 12.57
C LEU A 48 -13.07 -6.54 11.70
N CYS A 49 -12.14 -5.61 11.87
CA CYS A 49 -12.04 -4.42 11.00
C CYS A 49 -11.77 -4.80 9.55
N VAL A 50 -10.96 -5.82 9.28
CA VAL A 50 -10.72 -6.34 7.92
C VAL A 50 -12.03 -6.85 7.32
N LEU A 51 -12.80 -7.66 8.05
CA LEU A 51 -14.10 -8.17 7.59
C LEU A 51 -15.04 -7.02 7.25
N LEU A 52 -15.16 -6.02 8.13
CA LEU A 52 -16.00 -4.84 7.90
C LEU A 52 -15.54 -4.00 6.71
N ALA A 53 -14.24 -3.70 6.60
CA ALA A 53 -13.70 -2.92 5.50
C ALA A 53 -13.81 -3.65 4.14
N SER A 54 -13.75 -4.98 4.15
CA SER A 54 -13.90 -5.81 2.96
C SER A 54 -15.34 -5.93 2.45
N ALA A 55 -16.33 -5.70 3.32
CA ALA A 55 -17.73 -6.04 3.05
C ALA A 55 -18.46 -4.97 2.22
N PRO A 56 -18.96 -5.30 1.01
CA PRO A 56 -19.55 -4.32 0.10
C PRO A 56 -20.75 -3.57 0.69
N GLU A 57 -21.41 -4.12 1.71
CA GLU A 57 -22.52 -3.51 2.42
C GLU A 57 -22.10 -2.29 3.26
N VAL A 58 -20.83 -2.19 3.65
CA VAL A 58 -20.30 -1.04 4.39
C VAL A 58 -20.00 0.08 3.39
N GLU A 59 -20.72 1.19 3.51
CA GLU A 59 -20.52 2.37 2.68
C GLU A 59 -19.12 2.98 2.89
N THR A 60 -18.50 3.40 1.80
CA THR A 60 -17.20 4.09 1.79
C THR A 60 -17.20 5.35 2.67
N LYS A 61 -18.33 6.07 2.70
CA LYS A 61 -18.52 7.27 3.54
C LYS A 61 -18.36 6.97 5.02
N ILE A 62 -18.91 5.86 5.51
CA ILE A 62 -18.81 5.45 6.92
C ILE A 62 -17.34 5.25 7.29
N LEU A 63 -16.56 4.58 6.42
CA LEU A 63 -15.14 4.34 6.66
C LEU A 63 -14.32 5.64 6.65
N SER A 64 -14.62 6.56 5.73
CA SER A 64 -13.96 7.87 5.66
C SER A 64 -14.29 8.78 6.85
N GLU A 65 -15.48 8.66 7.44
CA GLU A 65 -15.89 9.42 8.64
C GLU A 65 -15.11 8.99 9.89
N LEU A 66 -14.58 7.76 9.94
CA LEU A 66 -13.80 7.26 11.07
C LEU A 66 -12.46 7.99 11.25
N LYS A 67 -11.87 8.54 10.17
CA LYS A 67 -10.56 9.21 10.18
C LYS A 67 -9.46 8.38 10.85
N VAL A 68 -9.43 7.09 10.52
CA VAL A 68 -8.53 6.09 11.15
C VAL A 68 -7.28 5.83 10.34
N VAL A 69 -7.12 6.36 9.13
CA VAL A 69 -5.97 6.02 8.26
C VAL A 69 -4.64 6.36 8.93
N LYS A 70 -4.52 7.54 9.53
CA LYS A 70 -3.30 7.91 10.28
C LYS A 70 -2.97 6.93 11.41
N ARG A 71 -3.99 6.47 12.14
CA ARG A 71 -3.85 5.52 13.25
C ARG A 71 -3.55 4.11 12.76
N LEU A 72 -4.09 3.74 11.60
CA LEU A 72 -3.82 2.48 10.94
C LEU A 72 -2.37 2.40 10.45
N GLY A 73 -1.84 3.48 9.87
CA GLY A 73 -0.42 3.59 9.56
C GLY A 73 0.46 3.49 10.81
N ALA A 74 0.08 4.15 11.91
CA ALA A 74 0.79 4.05 13.19
C ALA A 74 0.74 2.62 13.77
N LEU A 75 -0.39 1.92 13.62
CA LEU A 75 -0.52 0.51 13.99
C LEU A 75 0.42 -0.36 13.16
N LEU A 76 0.52 -0.13 11.85
CA LEU A 76 1.45 -0.88 10.99
C LEU A 76 2.91 -0.66 11.39
N GLU A 77 3.30 0.59 11.64
CA GLU A 77 4.63 0.93 12.14
C GLU A 77 4.91 0.27 13.49
N PHE A 78 3.95 0.33 14.43
CA PHE A 78 4.06 -0.31 15.74
C PHE A 78 4.22 -1.82 15.65
N VAL A 79 3.40 -2.48 14.83
CA VAL A 79 3.43 -3.93 14.61
C VAL A 79 4.75 -4.36 13.97
N ASN A 80 5.25 -3.60 12.99
CA ASN A 80 6.54 -3.85 12.35
C ASN A 80 7.69 -3.65 13.36
N ALA A 81 7.70 -2.56 14.11
CA ALA A 81 8.74 -2.24 15.08
C ALA A 81 8.80 -3.22 16.27
N ARG A 82 7.69 -3.88 16.60
CA ARG A 82 7.61 -4.89 17.66
C ARG A 82 7.69 -6.33 17.15
N GLU A 83 7.93 -6.54 15.86
CA GLU A 83 8.01 -7.87 15.24
C GLU A 83 6.79 -8.75 15.55
N MET A 84 5.60 -8.14 15.58
CA MET A 84 4.34 -8.85 15.85
C MET A 84 3.84 -9.51 14.56
N GLU A 85 4.47 -10.61 14.14
CA GLU A 85 4.24 -11.26 12.84
C GLU A 85 2.76 -11.60 12.57
N ASP A 86 2.05 -12.14 13.57
CA ASP A 86 0.62 -12.49 13.48
C ASP A 86 -0.30 -11.29 13.17
N PHE A 87 0.19 -10.07 13.39
CA PHE A 87 -0.53 -8.82 13.18
C PHE A 87 -0.20 -8.18 11.83
N LEU A 88 0.92 -8.52 11.18
CA LEU A 88 1.36 -7.87 9.94
C LEU A 88 0.37 -8.10 8.80
N GLU A 89 0.01 -9.36 8.54
CA GLU A 89 -0.92 -9.72 7.48
C GLU A 89 -2.32 -9.06 7.63
N PRO A 90 -3.01 -9.16 8.80
CA PRO A 90 -4.32 -8.53 8.95
C PRO A 90 -4.22 -7.00 8.93
N THR A 91 -3.15 -6.39 9.43
CA THR A 91 -2.97 -4.93 9.40
C THR A 91 -2.75 -4.43 7.97
N LEU A 92 -1.88 -5.09 7.19
CA LEU A 92 -1.68 -4.77 5.77
C LEU A 92 -2.95 -5.00 4.95
N SER A 93 -3.69 -6.06 5.24
CA SER A 93 -4.99 -6.32 4.60
C SER A 93 -5.98 -5.20 4.88
N LEU A 94 -6.01 -4.68 6.11
CA LEU A 94 -6.84 -3.54 6.49
C LEU A 94 -6.42 -2.28 5.71
N CYS A 95 -5.12 -1.96 5.66
CA CYS A 95 -4.59 -0.84 4.85
C CYS A 95 -5.02 -0.95 3.39
N ARG A 96 -4.87 -2.15 2.80
CA ARG A 96 -5.27 -2.46 1.42
C ARG A 96 -6.74 -2.18 1.19
N PHE A 97 -7.63 -2.60 2.09
CA PHE A 97 -9.06 -2.36 1.92
C PHE A 97 -9.42 -0.87 2.01
N PHE A 98 -8.82 -0.11 2.92
CA PHE A 98 -9.02 1.35 2.97
C PHE A 98 -8.57 2.04 1.67
N LEU A 99 -7.40 1.67 1.15
CA LEU A 99 -6.88 2.18 -0.12
C LEU A 99 -7.72 1.74 -1.34
N LEU A 100 -8.25 0.51 -1.33
CA LEU A 100 -9.12 0.04 -2.40
C LEU A 100 -10.45 0.79 -2.41
N ARG A 101 -11.03 1.02 -1.23
CA ARG A 101 -12.33 1.69 -1.07
C ARG A 101 -12.31 3.15 -1.51
N SER A 102 -11.19 3.83 -1.30
CA SER A 102 -11.06 5.22 -1.71
C SER A 102 -10.79 5.45 -3.18
N SER A 103 -10.30 4.42 -3.87
CA SER A 103 -10.10 4.50 -5.31
C SER A 103 -11.41 4.61 -6.11
N GLY A 104 -12.57 4.63 -5.46
CA GLY A 104 -13.90 4.69 -6.08
C GLY A 104 -14.28 3.38 -6.79
N LYS A 105 -13.44 2.34 -6.66
CA LYS A 105 -13.61 1.05 -7.35
C LYS A 105 -14.48 0.12 -6.50
N GLU A 106 -15.68 0.60 -6.15
CA GLU A 106 -16.68 -0.11 -5.35
C GLU A 106 -17.10 -1.47 -5.95
N LYS A 107 -16.80 -1.73 -7.24
CA LYS A 107 -17.20 -2.97 -7.92
C LYS A 107 -16.25 -4.17 -7.76
N LEU A 108 -15.20 -4.07 -6.95
CA LEU A 108 -14.22 -5.16 -6.81
C LEU A 108 -14.19 -5.83 -5.42
N GLY A 109 -15.05 -5.41 -4.47
CA GLY A 109 -15.12 -5.92 -3.10
C GLY A 109 -15.64 -7.36 -2.93
N GLY A 110 -15.68 -8.17 -3.98
CA GLY A 110 -16.32 -9.50 -3.96
C GLY A 110 -15.41 -10.72 -4.03
N MET A 111 -14.10 -10.57 -4.28
CA MET A 111 -13.23 -11.73 -4.52
C MET A 111 -11.86 -11.59 -3.84
N PRO A 112 -11.44 -12.56 -3.00
CA PRO A 112 -10.03 -12.72 -2.66
C PRO A 112 -9.28 -13.12 -3.94
N GLY A 113 -8.25 -12.34 -4.31
CA GLY A 113 -7.37 -12.68 -5.44
C GLY A 113 -7.57 -11.89 -6.74
N ILE A 114 -7.87 -10.58 -6.68
CA ILE A 114 -7.73 -9.72 -7.86
C ILE A 114 -6.30 -9.91 -8.43
N PRO A 115 -6.14 -10.36 -9.69
CA PRO A 115 -4.84 -10.57 -10.27
C PRO A 115 -4.03 -9.27 -10.23
N SER A 116 -2.81 -9.37 -9.73
CA SER A 116 -1.88 -8.27 -9.54
C SER A 116 -1.60 -7.42 -10.78
N ASN A 117 -1.82 -7.98 -11.98
CA ASN A 117 -1.71 -7.25 -13.25
C ASN A 117 -2.87 -6.29 -13.51
N ASP A 118 -4.06 -6.55 -12.95
CA ASP A 118 -5.22 -5.69 -13.18
C ASP A 118 -5.10 -4.40 -12.38
N ILE A 119 -4.49 -4.44 -11.19
CA ILE A 119 -4.22 -3.25 -10.35
C ILE A 119 -3.28 -2.25 -11.07
N ILE A 120 -2.27 -2.76 -11.78
CA ILE A 120 -1.34 -1.93 -12.59
C ILE A 120 -2.08 -1.30 -13.78
N LYS A 121 -2.96 -2.04 -14.45
CA LYS A 121 -3.77 -1.52 -15.57
C LYS A 121 -4.81 -0.48 -15.13
N LEU A 122 -5.23 -0.53 -13.87
CA LEU A 122 -6.27 0.30 -13.29
C LEU A 122 -5.82 1.74 -12.95
N GLY A 123 -4.52 2.04 -13.08
CA GLY A 123 -3.96 3.38 -12.90
C GLY A 123 -3.99 4.25 -14.16
N ASN A 124 -4.41 3.71 -15.31
CA ASN A 124 -4.51 4.44 -16.59
C ASN A 124 -5.88 5.12 -16.82
N MET A 125 -6.74 5.22 -15.80
CA MET A 125 -8.04 5.90 -15.92
C MET A 125 -7.94 7.28 -15.27
N ASN A 126 -8.07 8.31 -16.10
CA ASN A 126 -7.93 9.72 -15.74
C ASN A 126 -8.97 10.18 -14.71
N ASP A 127 -8.50 11.08 -13.84
CA ASP A 127 -9.18 12.18 -13.17
C ASP A 127 -10.47 11.85 -12.39
N GLN A 128 -10.29 11.56 -11.10
CA GLN A 128 -11.22 12.01 -10.07
C GLN A 128 -10.44 12.42 -8.82
N GLU A 129 -10.13 13.72 -8.72
CA GLU A 129 -9.46 14.38 -7.58
C GLU A 129 -10.39 14.50 -6.35
N ASP A 130 -11.02 13.41 -5.94
CA ASP A 130 -11.66 13.31 -4.62
C ASP A 130 -10.89 12.31 -3.76
N ALA A 131 -9.57 12.48 -3.70
CA ALA A 131 -8.77 11.79 -2.68
C ALA A 131 -9.24 12.32 -1.32
N SER A 132 -10.01 11.50 -0.59
CA SER A 132 -10.35 11.78 0.80
C SER A 132 -9.06 12.16 1.54
N THR A 133 -9.04 13.35 2.15
CA THR A 133 -7.85 13.92 2.81
C THR A 133 -7.24 13.01 3.89
N ASP A 134 -7.98 12.03 4.39
CA ASP A 134 -7.48 11.03 5.34
C ASP A 134 -6.43 10.08 4.71
N ILE A 135 -6.50 9.82 3.40
CA ILE A 135 -5.69 8.77 2.77
C ILE A 135 -4.28 9.21 2.47
N THR A 136 -4.09 10.51 2.27
CA THR A 136 -2.75 11.10 2.17
C THR A 136 -1.92 10.84 3.43
N ASP A 137 -2.54 10.58 4.59
CA ASP A 137 -1.82 10.27 5.83
C ASP A 137 -1.02 8.95 5.74
N PHE A 138 -1.34 8.03 4.81
CA PHE A 138 -0.49 6.88 4.53
C PHE A 138 0.90 7.26 3.98
N GLY A 139 1.05 8.47 3.43
CA GLY A 139 2.32 8.99 2.93
C GLY A 139 3.44 8.93 3.97
N GLY A 140 3.13 9.27 5.23
CA GLY A 140 4.08 9.22 6.35
C GLY A 140 4.60 7.82 6.69
N TYR A 141 3.99 6.77 6.15
CA TYR A 141 4.33 5.38 6.45
C TYR A 141 4.88 4.62 5.22
N ILE A 142 5.23 5.31 4.13
CA ILE A 142 5.81 4.68 2.93
C ILE A 142 7.08 3.87 3.26
N SER A 143 7.92 4.35 4.17
CA SER A 143 9.12 3.63 4.60
C SER A 143 8.78 2.23 5.12
N VAL A 144 7.75 2.12 5.98
CA VAL A 144 7.29 0.85 6.54
C VAL A 144 6.75 -0.08 5.43
N PHE A 145 5.96 0.45 4.50
CA PHE A 145 5.49 -0.35 3.36
C PHE A 145 6.65 -0.85 2.47
N LEU A 146 7.67 -0.02 2.23
CA LEU A 146 8.86 -0.41 1.46
C LEU A 146 9.67 -1.48 2.19
N GLU A 147 9.89 -1.33 3.49
CA GLU A 147 10.55 -2.36 4.32
C GLU A 147 9.81 -3.69 4.22
N LEU A 148 8.48 -3.67 4.35
CA LEU A 148 7.65 -4.87 4.26
C LEU A 148 7.64 -5.49 2.85
N CYS A 149 7.88 -4.73 1.78
CA CYS A 149 8.13 -5.31 0.45
C CYS A 149 9.42 -6.15 0.41
N GLY A 150 10.39 -5.83 1.28
CA GLY A 150 11.61 -6.61 1.51
C GLY A 150 11.42 -7.81 2.45
N TYR A 151 10.25 -7.98 3.06
CA TYR A 151 9.99 -9.00 4.08
C TYR A 151 10.11 -10.42 3.53
N HIS A 152 10.56 -11.34 4.36
CA HIS A 152 10.89 -12.71 3.95
C HIS A 152 9.67 -13.51 3.50
N GLU A 153 8.52 -13.29 4.16
CA GLU A 153 7.25 -13.92 3.79
C GLU A 153 6.64 -13.27 2.53
N CYS A 154 6.43 -14.08 1.49
CA CYS A 154 5.92 -13.63 0.19
C CYS A 154 4.53 -12.97 0.28
N GLN A 155 3.67 -13.41 1.20
CA GLN A 155 2.32 -12.88 1.35
C GLN A 155 2.33 -11.45 1.88
N ILE A 156 3.08 -11.21 2.96
CA ILE A 156 3.29 -9.87 3.54
C ILE A 156 3.93 -8.93 2.52
N ALA A 157 4.99 -9.38 1.85
CA ALA A 157 5.66 -8.57 0.82
C ALA A 157 4.73 -8.20 -0.34
N ASN A 158 3.88 -9.12 -0.78
CA ASN A 158 2.90 -8.85 -1.84
C ASN A 158 1.81 -7.89 -1.38
N LEU A 159 1.29 -8.02 -0.16
CA LEU A 159 0.28 -7.12 0.39
C LEU A 159 0.84 -5.70 0.56
N ALA A 160 2.08 -5.55 1.03
CA ALA A 160 2.74 -4.26 1.14
C ALA A 160 2.93 -3.60 -0.24
N ALA A 161 3.38 -4.36 -1.24
CA ALA A 161 3.52 -3.85 -2.60
C ALA A 161 2.17 -3.49 -3.25
N GLU A 162 1.09 -4.20 -2.93
CA GLU A 162 -0.27 -3.83 -3.35
C GLU A 162 -0.72 -2.52 -2.71
N CYS A 163 -0.47 -2.34 -1.41
CA CYS A 163 -0.78 -1.09 -0.72
C CYS A 163 -0.04 0.09 -1.37
N LEU A 164 1.25 -0.07 -1.68
CA LEU A 164 2.01 0.97 -2.38
C LEU A 164 1.40 1.33 -3.73
N ILE A 165 1.04 0.34 -4.55
CA ILE A 165 0.41 0.61 -5.85
C ILE A 165 -0.93 1.32 -5.68
N LEU A 166 -1.78 0.81 -4.79
CA LEU A 166 -3.08 1.44 -4.53
C LEU A 166 -2.89 2.88 -4.08
N PHE A 167 -1.95 3.14 -3.15
CA PHE A 167 -1.64 4.47 -2.68
C PHE A 167 -1.12 5.40 -3.80
N THR A 168 -0.20 4.91 -4.66
CA THR A 168 0.27 5.68 -5.82
C THR A 168 -0.84 6.00 -6.82
N ASN A 169 -1.86 5.14 -6.92
CA ASN A 169 -3.00 5.36 -7.80
C ASN A 169 -4.07 6.26 -7.17
N THR A 170 -4.23 6.27 -5.83
CA THR A 170 -5.26 7.06 -5.14
C THR A 170 -4.79 8.44 -4.69
N ALA A 171 -3.51 8.59 -4.38
CA ALA A 171 -2.92 9.82 -3.87
C ALA A 171 -1.55 10.05 -4.52
N SER A 172 -1.52 10.06 -5.86
CA SER A 172 -0.29 10.06 -6.66
C SER A 172 0.71 11.14 -6.27
N LYS A 173 0.24 12.36 -5.98
CA LYS A 173 1.10 13.48 -5.55
C LYS A 173 1.79 13.18 -4.22
N GLU A 174 1.03 12.78 -3.20
CA GLU A 174 1.56 12.47 -1.87
C GLU A 174 2.48 11.24 -1.91
N ALA A 175 2.08 10.22 -2.66
CA ALA A 175 2.87 9.02 -2.85
C ALA A 175 4.21 9.33 -3.50
N ALA A 176 4.24 10.18 -4.53
CA ALA A 176 5.46 10.58 -5.20
C ALA A 176 6.43 11.31 -4.27
N MET A 177 5.93 12.26 -3.46
CA MET A 177 6.76 13.00 -2.49
C MET A 177 7.43 12.08 -1.47
N ASN A 178 6.64 11.19 -0.87
CA ASN A 178 7.12 10.31 0.18
C ASN A 178 7.97 9.16 -0.37
N LEU A 179 7.71 8.67 -1.59
CA LEU A 179 8.54 7.65 -2.23
C LEU A 179 9.93 8.19 -2.56
N PHE A 180 10.02 9.40 -3.10
CA PHE A 180 11.31 10.02 -3.41
C PHE A 180 12.11 10.41 -2.16
N SER A 181 11.43 10.76 -1.07
CA SER A 181 12.07 10.94 0.24
C SER A 181 12.68 9.62 0.78
N ASN A 182 12.21 8.47 0.29
CA ASN A 182 12.65 7.13 0.68
C ASN A 182 13.34 6.38 -0.49
N LEU A 183 13.89 7.10 -1.48
CA LEU A 183 14.48 6.51 -2.68
C LEU A 183 15.64 5.57 -2.34
N SER A 184 16.39 5.93 -1.31
CA SER A 184 17.53 5.16 -0.82
C SER A 184 17.13 3.77 -0.29
N LEU A 185 15.99 3.71 0.39
CA LEU A 185 15.37 2.49 0.91
C LEU A 185 14.76 1.67 -0.23
N LEU A 186 14.07 2.31 -1.19
CA LEU A 186 13.55 1.64 -2.38
C LEU A 186 14.66 0.90 -3.14
N GLY A 187 15.81 1.56 -3.34
CA GLY A 187 16.98 0.93 -3.98
C GLY A 187 17.46 -0.30 -3.24
N ARG A 188 17.60 -0.21 -1.91
CA ARG A 188 17.97 -1.35 -1.06
C ARG A 188 16.98 -2.50 -1.19
N VAL A 189 15.68 -2.24 -1.20
CA VAL A 189 14.63 -3.27 -1.34
C VAL A 189 14.71 -3.95 -2.72
N LEU A 190 14.92 -3.20 -3.80
CA LEU A 190 15.09 -3.76 -5.15
C LEU A 190 16.34 -4.65 -5.26
N GLU A 191 17.43 -4.26 -4.60
CA GLU A 191 18.64 -5.09 -4.52
C GLU A 191 18.38 -6.36 -3.71
N LEU A 192 17.72 -6.27 -2.56
CA LEU A 192 17.35 -7.44 -1.74
C LEU A 192 16.45 -8.41 -2.51
N LEU A 193 15.49 -7.89 -3.28
CA LEU A 193 14.64 -8.70 -4.15
C LEU A 193 15.48 -9.45 -5.20
N SER A 194 16.46 -8.79 -5.80
CA SER A 194 17.37 -9.42 -6.78
C SER A 194 18.17 -10.61 -6.24
N LEU A 195 18.31 -10.73 -4.91
CA LEU A 195 19.02 -11.82 -4.25
C LEU A 195 18.12 -13.01 -3.86
N ARG A 196 16.79 -12.88 -3.97
CA ARG A 196 15.87 -13.95 -3.55
C ARG A 196 15.86 -15.12 -4.52
N GLN A 197 15.70 -16.31 -3.95
CA GLN A 197 15.70 -17.59 -4.69
C GLN A 197 14.39 -17.87 -5.45
N ASN A 198 13.31 -17.10 -5.23
CA ASN A 198 12.02 -17.31 -5.88
C ASN A 198 11.80 -16.31 -7.04
N PRO A 199 12.14 -16.67 -8.30
CA PRO A 199 12.16 -15.72 -9.42
C PRO A 199 10.76 -15.21 -9.80
N SER A 200 9.72 -16.03 -9.63
CA SER A 200 8.35 -15.62 -9.98
C SER A 200 7.86 -14.49 -9.07
N VAL A 201 7.90 -14.70 -7.76
CA VAL A 201 7.46 -13.71 -6.77
C VAL A 201 8.34 -12.46 -6.82
N THR A 202 9.66 -12.65 -6.96
CA THR A 202 10.63 -11.56 -7.07
C THR A 202 10.34 -10.67 -8.27
N SER A 203 10.12 -11.26 -9.46
CA SER A 203 9.83 -10.51 -10.67
C SER A 203 8.52 -9.71 -10.57
N GLN A 204 7.53 -10.26 -9.86
CA GLN A 204 6.27 -9.57 -9.59
C GLN A 204 6.47 -8.38 -8.66
N LEU A 205 7.17 -8.55 -7.53
CA LEU A 205 7.48 -7.47 -6.59
C LEU A 205 8.31 -6.37 -7.25
N GLN A 206 9.34 -6.73 -8.03
CA GLN A 206 10.14 -5.78 -8.80
C GLN A 206 9.26 -4.97 -9.76
N ARG A 207 8.39 -5.61 -10.55
CA ARG A 207 7.47 -4.90 -11.45
C ARG A 207 6.55 -3.92 -10.71
N ARG A 208 6.08 -4.29 -9.52
CA ARG A 208 5.20 -3.45 -8.70
C ARG A 208 5.92 -2.21 -8.18
N LEU A 209 7.14 -2.38 -7.67
CA LEU A 209 7.97 -1.29 -7.20
C LEU A 209 8.43 -0.37 -8.35
N LEU A 210 8.78 -0.95 -9.49
CA LEU A 210 9.11 -0.19 -10.71
C LEU A 210 7.91 0.61 -11.20
N TYR A 211 6.70 0.04 -11.19
CA TYR A 211 5.48 0.77 -11.53
C TYR A 211 5.23 1.94 -10.57
N ALA A 212 5.34 1.72 -9.25
CA ALA A 212 5.18 2.77 -8.26
C ALA A 212 6.19 3.92 -8.48
N LEU A 213 7.44 3.59 -8.80
CA LEU A 213 8.48 4.55 -9.14
C LEU A 213 8.16 5.29 -10.45
N TYR A 214 7.74 4.59 -11.49
CA TYR A 214 7.34 5.17 -12.78
C TYR A 214 6.23 6.22 -12.63
N VAL A 215 5.13 5.85 -11.95
CA VAL A 215 4.00 6.76 -11.71
C VAL A 215 4.46 7.97 -10.89
N SER A 216 5.29 7.75 -9.87
CA SER A 216 5.84 8.83 -9.05
C SER A 216 6.73 9.77 -9.86
N CYS A 217 7.54 9.24 -10.78
CA CYS A 217 8.39 10.06 -11.66
C CYS A 217 7.54 10.97 -12.56
N LYS A 218 6.51 10.40 -13.19
CA LYS A 218 5.56 11.14 -14.01
C LYS A 218 4.85 12.25 -13.23
N GLN A 219 4.44 11.94 -12.00
CA GLN A 219 3.73 12.89 -11.15
C GLN A 219 4.62 14.05 -10.69
N LEU A 220 5.90 13.80 -10.36
CA LEU A 220 6.83 14.88 -10.00
C LEU A 220 7.08 15.82 -11.18
N ARG A 221 7.17 15.26 -12.39
CA ARG A 221 7.34 16.03 -13.63
C ARG A 221 6.11 16.88 -13.96
N SER A 222 4.91 16.30 -13.88
CA SER A 222 3.66 17.03 -14.18
C SER A 222 3.37 18.11 -13.13
N ALA A 223 3.64 17.84 -11.86
CA ALA A 223 3.31 18.73 -10.75
C ALA A 223 4.30 19.89 -10.54
N GLN A 224 5.35 20.01 -11.38
CA GLN A 224 6.44 20.99 -11.22
C GLN A 224 6.91 21.08 -9.76
N LEU A 225 7.09 19.92 -9.12
CA LEU A 225 7.34 19.80 -7.68
C LEU A 225 8.82 20.10 -7.37
N ASN A 226 9.26 21.30 -7.75
CA ASN A 226 10.66 21.76 -7.69
C ASN A 226 11.23 21.79 -6.27
N SER A 227 10.39 21.79 -5.22
CA SER A 227 10.84 21.77 -3.83
C SER A 227 11.36 20.39 -3.38
N VAL A 228 10.69 19.30 -3.77
CA VAL A 228 11.09 17.93 -3.39
C VAL A 228 12.30 17.49 -4.22
N MET A 229 12.37 17.86 -5.49
CA MET A 229 13.57 17.59 -6.30
C MET A 229 14.82 18.28 -5.73
N ARG A 230 14.68 19.43 -5.05
CA ARG A 230 15.81 20.10 -4.37
C ARG A 230 16.25 19.39 -3.09
N SER A 231 15.38 18.61 -2.44
CA SER A 231 15.73 17.88 -1.22
C SER A 231 16.22 16.46 -1.48
N VAL A 232 15.87 15.87 -2.62
CA VAL A 232 16.36 14.54 -3.02
C VAL A 232 17.82 14.67 -3.45
N ALA A 233 18.69 13.88 -2.83
CA ALA A 233 20.10 13.88 -3.20
C ALA A 233 20.26 13.31 -4.62
N ILE A 234 20.97 14.02 -5.49
CA ILE A 234 21.33 13.56 -6.85
C ILE A 234 22.05 12.19 -6.79
N SER A 235 22.78 11.92 -5.71
CA SER A 235 23.40 10.62 -5.43
C SER A 235 22.39 9.48 -5.27
N ASP A 236 21.20 9.73 -4.72
CA ASP A 236 20.16 8.71 -4.60
C ASP A 236 19.45 8.46 -5.94
N ILE A 237 19.26 9.51 -6.76
CA ILE A 237 18.70 9.38 -8.13
C ILE A 237 19.65 8.56 -9.01
N THR A 238 20.93 8.90 -9.02
CA THR A 238 21.94 8.15 -9.81
C THR A 238 22.10 6.71 -9.34
N ARG A 239 22.00 6.47 -8.02
CA ARG A 239 22.05 5.10 -7.48
C ARG A 239 20.82 4.28 -7.88
N ILE A 240 19.61 4.83 -7.77
CA ILE A 240 18.41 4.10 -8.19
C ILE A 240 18.45 3.86 -9.71
N GLU A 241 18.92 4.82 -10.50
CA GLU A 241 19.07 4.67 -11.96
C GLU A 241 20.00 3.51 -12.32
N ALA A 242 21.13 3.37 -11.61
CA ALA A 242 22.06 2.25 -11.80
C ALA A 242 21.41 0.89 -11.45
N ILE A 243 20.66 0.82 -10.35
CA ILE A 243 19.94 -0.40 -9.93
C ILE A 243 18.87 -0.77 -10.96
N VAL A 244 18.07 0.20 -11.42
CA VAL A 244 17.02 -0.03 -12.41
C VAL A 244 17.62 -0.38 -13.77
N SER A 245 18.71 0.25 -14.19
CA SER A 245 19.42 -0.10 -15.43
C SER A 245 19.92 -1.54 -15.41
N LYS A 246 20.39 -2.04 -14.26
CA LYS A 246 20.74 -3.46 -14.09
C LYS A 246 19.53 -4.38 -14.25
N LEU A 247 18.36 -3.97 -13.74
CA LEU A 247 17.09 -4.69 -13.93
C LEU A 247 16.61 -4.67 -15.39
N GLY A 248 17.00 -3.66 -16.17
CA GLY A 248 16.78 -3.60 -17.63
C GLY A 248 17.41 -4.79 -18.38
N ASN A 249 18.46 -5.41 -17.81
CA ASN A 249 19.09 -6.62 -18.35
C ASN A 249 18.56 -7.91 -17.72
N SER A 250 17.41 -7.87 -17.03
CA SER A 250 16.80 -9.03 -16.39
C SER A 250 16.36 -10.07 -17.43
N SER A 251 16.44 -11.35 -17.05
CA SER A 251 15.94 -12.47 -17.85
C SER A 251 14.41 -12.48 -17.99
N ASN A 252 13.68 -11.75 -17.13
CA ASN A 252 12.24 -11.60 -17.25
C ASN A 252 11.91 -10.37 -18.12
N PRO A 253 11.31 -10.54 -19.31
CA PRO A 253 11.08 -9.45 -20.25
C PRO A 253 10.17 -8.37 -19.67
N LYS A 254 9.21 -8.72 -18.80
CA LYS A 254 8.29 -7.75 -18.19
C LYS A 254 8.96 -6.90 -17.10
N VAL A 255 10.03 -7.40 -16.48
CA VAL A 255 10.85 -6.62 -15.53
C VAL A 255 11.78 -5.70 -16.32
N ALA A 256 12.40 -6.22 -17.38
CA ALA A 256 13.27 -5.45 -18.26
C ALA A 256 12.54 -4.26 -18.90
N GLU A 257 11.36 -4.50 -19.47
CA GLU A 257 10.50 -3.45 -20.06
C GLU A 257 10.13 -2.37 -19.04
N ALA A 258 9.60 -2.77 -17.87
CA ALA A 258 9.24 -1.82 -16.82
C ALA A 258 10.45 -1.03 -16.29
N ALA A 259 11.63 -1.65 -16.24
CA ALA A 259 12.86 -0.98 -15.83
C ALA A 259 13.32 0.06 -16.87
N LEU A 260 13.23 -0.25 -18.16
CA LEU A 260 13.55 0.69 -19.23
C LEU A 260 12.63 1.92 -19.20
N ASP A 261 11.32 1.71 -19.00
CA ASP A 261 10.35 2.81 -18.86
C ASP A 261 10.70 3.74 -17.68
N VAL A 262 11.11 3.16 -16.55
CA VAL A 262 11.53 3.91 -15.36
C VAL A 262 12.83 4.68 -15.61
N VAL A 263 13.83 4.07 -16.26
CA VAL A 263 15.10 4.74 -16.58
C VAL A 263 14.84 5.97 -17.45
N LEU A 264 13.98 5.85 -18.47
CA LEU A 264 13.63 6.98 -19.33
C LEU A 264 13.00 8.13 -18.53
N GLU A 265 12.05 7.84 -17.64
CA GLU A 265 11.42 8.89 -16.82
C GLU A 265 12.39 9.49 -15.78
N LEU A 266 13.29 8.69 -15.19
CA LEU A 266 14.34 9.19 -14.28
C LEU A 266 15.32 10.12 -15.00
N GLN A 267 15.72 9.77 -16.23
CA GLN A 267 16.58 10.62 -17.05
C GLN A 267 15.88 11.94 -17.40
N LEU A 268 14.60 11.90 -17.77
CA LEU A 268 13.83 13.12 -18.02
C LEU A 268 13.74 14.02 -16.78
N LEU A 269 13.65 13.45 -15.58
CA LEU A 269 13.69 14.21 -14.33
C LEU A 269 15.07 14.83 -14.10
N HIS A 270 16.16 14.08 -14.31
CA HIS A 270 17.53 14.56 -14.11
C HIS A 270 17.91 15.70 -15.09
N HIS A 271 17.40 15.68 -16.33
CA HIS A 271 17.66 16.77 -17.30
C HIS A 271 16.73 17.98 -17.12
N GLY A 272 15.68 17.86 -16.30
CA GLY A 272 14.74 18.94 -15.98
C GLY A 272 15.10 19.77 -14.74
N THR A 273 16.11 19.34 -13.97
CA THR A 273 16.68 20.08 -12.82
C THR A 273 17.87 20.92 -13.22
#